data_AF-A0A2V7YJN5-F1
#
_entry.id   AF-A0A2V7YJN5-F1
#
_cell.length_a   1.000
_cell.length_b   1.000
_cell.length_c   1.000
_cell.angle_alpha   90.00
_cell.angle_beta   90.00
_cell.angle_gamma   90.00
#
_symmetry.space_group_name_H-M   'P 1'
#
loop_
_entity.id
_entity.type
_entity.pdbx_description
1 polymer ?
#
loop_
_entity_poly.entity_id
_entity_poly.type
_entity_poly.pdbx_seq_one_letter_code
_entity_poly.pdbx_strand_id
1 'polypeptide(L)'
;MRTNIAAVFLVSMLIPFFAEAAPSRLADLARVARSGNPAEVTQAIATLREAGSAGMEAMLAACTDASCGDVLDRVCGVHDCADIRLFWYTDLDAAKAAARATGKPILSLRLMGRLDEEFSCANSRFFRTVFYNNREINELLRDHYVLHWRSVRPVPKVTIDFGDGSRLERTLTGNSIHYVLDSRGRLLQPLPGLYGPESFRDALKDAEKASRAAARMDDEKYSSWVTARFEGQLSRAADSLLRDQEALAPAPPAPPAPAPPAPAHEPVAATDLLPVEAAQLEELEKIPTARDPW
;
A
#
# COMPACT_ATOMS: atom_id res chain seq x y z
N MET A 1 -48.27 7.66 59.70
CA MET A 1 -48.93 7.92 58.40
C MET A 1 -48.19 9.05 57.70
N ARG A 2 -47.45 8.74 56.63
CA ARG A 2 -47.12 9.66 55.52
C ARG A 2 -46.42 8.83 54.43
N THR A 3 -47.18 8.57 53.38
CA THR A 3 -46.88 7.76 52.20
C THR A 3 -45.97 8.52 51.25
N ASN A 4 -44.86 7.90 50.83
CA ASN A 4 -44.02 8.40 49.74
C ASN A 4 -44.61 7.93 48.40
N ILE A 5 -45.12 8.86 47.60
CA ILE A 5 -45.58 8.62 46.23
C ILE A 5 -44.37 8.70 45.30
N ALA A 6 -44.02 7.58 44.68
CA ALA A 6 -43.06 7.53 43.59
C ALA A 6 -43.71 8.06 42.31
N ALA A 7 -43.21 9.17 41.78
CA ALA A 7 -43.60 9.69 40.47
C ALA A 7 -42.69 9.06 39.39
N VAL A 8 -43.22 8.09 38.66
CA VAL A 8 -42.61 7.55 37.44
C VAL A 8 -42.92 8.54 36.31
N PHE A 9 -41.92 9.30 35.87
CA PHE A 9 -42.03 10.11 34.65
C PHE A 9 -41.77 9.21 33.43
N LEU A 10 -42.84 8.80 32.77
CA LEU A 10 -42.80 8.17 31.46
C LEU A 10 -42.67 9.28 30.39
N VAL A 11 -41.43 9.65 30.04
CA VAL A 11 -41.17 10.53 28.89
C VAL A 11 -41.20 9.67 27.63
N SER A 12 -42.39 9.50 27.06
CA SER A 12 -42.58 9.00 25.71
C SER A 12 -42.55 10.20 24.77
N MET A 13 -41.34 10.58 24.32
CA MET A 13 -41.19 11.56 23.24
C MET A 13 -40.99 10.82 21.92
N LEU A 14 -41.96 11.06 21.04
CA LEU A 14 -42.03 10.71 19.63
C LEU A 14 -40.68 10.93 18.93
N ILE A 15 -40.07 9.84 18.48
CA ILE A 15 -38.96 9.86 17.53
C ILE A 15 -39.57 10.24 16.17
N PRO A 16 -39.22 11.39 15.56
CA PRO A 16 -39.66 11.68 14.21
C PRO A 16 -38.98 10.71 13.24
N PHE A 17 -39.80 9.98 12.49
CA PHE A 17 -39.42 9.22 11.30
C PHE A 17 -38.80 10.17 10.26
N PHE A 18 -37.47 10.30 10.25
CA PHE A 18 -36.69 10.84 9.14
C PHE A 18 -35.64 9.80 8.74
N ALA A 19 -36.05 8.76 8.01
CA ALA A 19 -35.14 7.67 7.64
C ALA A 19 -35.23 7.23 6.17
N GLU A 20 -35.84 8.00 5.27
CA GLU A 20 -36.06 7.57 3.87
C GLU A 20 -35.52 8.54 2.79
N ALA A 21 -34.81 9.60 3.17
CA ALA A 21 -34.36 10.66 2.24
C ALA A 21 -32.87 10.60 1.81
N ALA A 22 -32.06 9.72 2.40
CA ALA A 22 -30.63 9.67 2.11
C ALA A 22 -30.28 8.99 0.76
N PRO A 23 -30.88 7.83 0.39
CA PRO A 23 -30.53 7.14 -0.86
C PRO A 23 -30.96 7.91 -2.10
N SER A 24 -32.17 8.51 -2.09
CA SER A 24 -32.69 9.31 -3.19
C SER A 24 -31.84 10.56 -3.46
N ARG A 25 -31.37 11.22 -2.41
CA ARG A 25 -30.49 12.39 -2.52
C ARG A 25 -29.14 12.08 -3.17
N LEU A 26 -28.51 10.95 -2.82
CA LEU A 26 -27.23 10.56 -3.41
C LEU A 26 -27.38 10.18 -4.89
N ALA A 27 -28.48 9.51 -5.26
CA ALA A 27 -28.78 9.19 -6.65
C ALA A 27 -28.97 10.46 -7.51
N ASP A 28 -29.64 11.48 -6.97
CA ASP A 28 -29.81 12.76 -7.65
C ASP A 28 -28.47 13.50 -7.83
N LEU A 29 -27.62 13.50 -6.79
CA LEU A 29 -26.27 14.07 -6.87
C LEU A 29 -25.41 13.34 -7.91
N ALA A 30 -25.49 12.01 -8.00
CA ALA A 30 -24.80 11.24 -9.02
C ALA A 30 -25.25 11.61 -10.45
N ARG A 31 -26.55 11.86 -10.65
CA ARG A 31 -27.07 12.34 -11.94
C ARG A 31 -26.55 13.72 -12.30
N VAL A 32 -26.51 14.64 -11.33
CA VAL A 32 -25.96 15.99 -11.48
C VAL A 32 -24.46 15.93 -11.79
N ALA A 33 -23.70 15.08 -11.11
CA ALA A 33 -22.26 14.91 -11.35
C ALA A 33 -21.93 14.46 -12.78
N ARG A 34 -22.86 13.75 -13.46
CA ARG A 34 -22.69 13.31 -14.86
C ARG A 34 -23.03 14.38 -15.90
N SER A 35 -24.02 15.23 -15.63
CA SER A 35 -24.72 15.98 -16.68
C SER A 35 -25.09 17.43 -16.33
N GLY A 36 -24.79 17.87 -15.10
CA GLY A 36 -25.00 19.24 -14.68
C GLY A 36 -24.00 20.21 -15.32
N ASN A 37 -24.18 21.51 -15.03
CA ASN A 37 -23.17 22.50 -15.42
C ASN A 37 -21.87 22.34 -14.59
N PRO A 38 -20.74 22.93 -15.01
CA PRO A 38 -19.45 22.70 -14.35
C PRO A 38 -19.41 23.02 -12.85
N ALA A 39 -20.16 24.03 -12.40
CA ALA A 39 -20.23 24.40 -10.99
C ALA A 39 -21.04 23.38 -10.18
N GLU A 40 -22.21 22.97 -10.69
CA GLU A 40 -23.04 21.93 -10.10
C GLU A 40 -22.33 20.58 -10.04
N VAL A 41 -21.63 20.19 -11.11
CA VAL A 41 -20.83 18.95 -11.16
C VAL A 41 -19.77 18.96 -10.06
N THR A 42 -19.05 20.08 -9.91
CA THR A 42 -17.99 20.19 -8.90
C THR A 42 -18.56 20.06 -7.49
N GLN A 43 -19.68 20.73 -7.20
CA GLN A 43 -20.36 20.63 -5.90
C GLN A 43 -20.92 19.23 -5.64
N ALA A 44 -21.52 18.59 -6.67
CA ALA A 44 -22.07 17.25 -6.57
C ALA A 44 -20.97 16.22 -6.26
N ILE A 45 -19.83 16.30 -6.95
CA ILE A 45 -18.66 15.43 -6.69
C ILE A 45 -18.15 15.64 -5.27
N ALA A 46 -18.00 16.90 -4.81
CA ALA A 46 -17.57 17.17 -3.44
C ALA A 46 -18.52 16.52 -2.41
N THR A 47 -19.82 16.67 -2.61
CA THR A 47 -20.86 16.11 -1.71
C THR A 47 -20.85 14.58 -1.74
N LEU A 48 -20.68 13.95 -2.92
CA LEU A 48 -20.53 12.51 -3.05
C LEU A 48 -19.26 12.00 -2.35
N ARG A 49 -18.14 12.73 -2.43
CA ARG A 49 -16.91 12.39 -1.72
C ARG A 49 -17.08 12.47 -0.21
N GLU A 50 -17.79 13.47 0.30
CA GLU A 50 -18.10 13.59 1.73
C GLU A 50 -18.94 12.40 2.24
N ALA A 51 -19.79 11.82 1.39
CA ALA A 51 -20.56 10.61 1.69
C ALA A 51 -19.71 9.31 1.66
N GLY A 52 -18.42 9.40 1.32
CA GLY A 52 -17.50 8.25 1.36
C GLY A 52 -17.87 7.14 0.37
N SER A 53 -17.79 5.89 0.81
CA SER A 53 -18.14 4.73 0.00
C SER A 53 -19.60 4.75 -0.47
N ALA A 54 -20.53 5.30 0.31
CA ALA A 54 -21.93 5.41 -0.12
C ALA A 54 -22.11 6.34 -1.32
N GLY A 55 -21.32 7.43 -1.39
CA GLY A 55 -21.31 8.32 -2.55
C GLY A 55 -20.67 7.68 -3.78
N MET A 56 -19.61 6.89 -3.59
CA MET A 56 -19.03 6.07 -4.66
C MET A 56 -20.05 5.06 -5.21
N GLU A 57 -20.74 4.31 -4.35
CA GLU A 57 -21.74 3.31 -4.79
C GLU A 57 -22.92 3.97 -5.54
N ALA A 58 -23.39 5.13 -5.07
CA ALA A 58 -24.40 5.90 -5.79
C ALA A 58 -23.91 6.34 -7.19
N MET A 59 -22.65 6.76 -7.29
CA MET A 59 -22.04 7.10 -8.57
C MET A 59 -21.90 5.87 -9.47
N LEU A 60 -21.40 4.75 -8.98
CA LEU A 60 -21.31 3.48 -9.71
C LEU A 60 -22.68 3.05 -10.26
N ALA A 61 -23.74 3.15 -9.46
CA ALA A 61 -25.10 2.82 -9.89
C ALA A 61 -25.62 3.76 -10.99
N ALA A 62 -25.20 5.02 -10.98
CA ALA A 62 -25.55 5.99 -12.02
C ALA A 62 -24.68 5.87 -13.29
N CYS A 63 -23.52 5.24 -13.22
CA CYS A 63 -22.56 5.06 -14.32
C CYS A 63 -22.82 3.75 -15.08
N THR A 64 -23.68 3.79 -16.10
CA THR A 64 -24.01 2.61 -16.91
C THR A 64 -23.14 2.43 -18.15
N ASP A 65 -22.26 3.38 -18.45
CA ASP A 65 -21.45 3.43 -19.66
C ASP A 65 -20.02 3.92 -19.37
N ALA A 66 -19.13 3.73 -20.34
CA ALA A 66 -17.70 4.08 -20.22
C ALA A 66 -17.42 5.59 -20.13
N SER A 67 -18.39 6.45 -20.45
CA SER A 67 -18.17 7.92 -20.46
C SER A 67 -18.01 8.51 -19.06
N CYS A 68 -18.27 7.72 -18.02
CA CYS A 68 -18.28 8.19 -16.64
C CYS A 68 -16.93 8.08 -15.93
N GLY A 69 -15.89 7.55 -16.59
CA GLY A 69 -14.58 7.25 -15.98
C GLY A 69 -14.03 8.43 -15.17
N ASP A 70 -13.87 9.60 -15.81
CA ASP A 70 -13.29 10.78 -15.17
C ASP A 70 -14.06 11.26 -13.94
N VAL A 71 -15.40 11.24 -13.99
CA VAL A 71 -16.23 11.66 -12.87
C VAL A 71 -16.14 10.65 -11.73
N LEU A 72 -16.14 9.36 -12.06
CA LEU A 72 -16.02 8.29 -11.09
C LEU A 72 -14.65 8.34 -10.40
N ASP A 73 -13.56 8.52 -11.14
CA ASP A 73 -12.20 8.66 -10.61
C ASP A 73 -12.10 9.83 -9.62
N ARG A 74 -12.76 10.95 -9.92
CA ARG A 74 -12.85 12.10 -9.01
C ARG A 74 -13.63 11.78 -7.74
N VAL A 75 -14.74 11.05 -7.82
CA VAL A 75 -15.51 10.62 -6.64
C VAL A 75 -14.71 9.61 -5.81
N CYS A 76 -14.07 8.64 -6.44
CA CYS A 76 -13.31 7.61 -5.72
C CYS A 76 -11.96 8.09 -5.21
N GLY A 77 -11.38 9.11 -5.84
CA GLY A 77 -10.02 9.59 -5.54
C GLY A 77 -8.94 8.63 -6.03
N VAL A 78 -9.20 7.86 -7.08
CA VAL A 78 -8.24 6.91 -7.67
C VAL A 78 -8.53 6.79 -9.16
N HIS A 79 -7.49 6.66 -9.98
CA HIS A 79 -7.65 6.41 -11.41
C HIS A 79 -8.20 4.99 -11.63
N ASP A 80 -8.96 4.77 -12.71
CA ASP A 80 -9.56 3.49 -13.06
C ASP A 80 -10.56 2.98 -12.00
N CYS A 81 -11.32 3.88 -11.38
CA CYS A 81 -12.25 3.48 -10.33
C CYS A 81 -13.37 2.55 -10.82
N ALA A 82 -13.74 2.62 -12.10
CA ALA A 82 -14.76 1.73 -12.67
C ALA A 82 -14.41 0.24 -12.47
N ASP A 83 -13.12 -0.08 -12.58
CA ASP A 83 -12.58 -1.41 -12.40
C ASP A 83 -12.24 -1.67 -10.93
N ILE A 84 -11.54 -0.74 -10.28
CA ILE A 84 -11.01 -0.91 -8.92
C ILE A 84 -12.13 -0.89 -7.87
N ARG A 85 -13.13 -0.01 -8.00
CA ARG A 85 -14.28 0.12 -7.07
C ARG A 85 -13.88 0.23 -5.60
N LEU A 86 -12.87 1.06 -5.33
CA LEU A 86 -12.41 1.40 -3.99
C LEU A 86 -12.48 2.90 -3.77
N PHE A 87 -13.04 3.32 -2.64
CA PHE A 87 -13.07 4.71 -2.24
C PHE A 87 -11.82 5.08 -1.44
N TRP A 88 -11.12 6.12 -1.89
CA TRP A 88 -9.93 6.65 -1.24
C TRP A 88 -10.16 8.07 -0.71
N TYR A 89 -9.97 8.22 0.60
CA TYR A 89 -9.86 9.52 1.24
C TYR A 89 -8.56 10.22 0.81
N THR A 90 -8.66 11.52 0.55
CA THR A 90 -7.52 12.40 0.26
C THR A 90 -7.18 13.32 1.44
N ASP A 91 -8.03 13.31 2.46
CA ASP A 91 -7.84 13.99 3.74
C ASP A 91 -7.65 12.95 4.85
N LEU A 92 -6.55 13.05 5.58
CA LEU A 92 -6.20 12.05 6.60
C LEU A 92 -7.11 12.16 7.84
N ASP A 93 -7.60 13.34 8.18
CA ASP A 93 -8.44 13.52 9.36
C ASP A 93 -9.88 13.02 9.09
N ALA A 94 -10.38 13.17 7.86
CA ALA A 94 -11.59 12.49 7.38
C ALA A 94 -11.41 10.96 7.40
N ALA A 95 -10.28 10.44 6.92
CA ALA A 95 -9.99 9.01 6.99
C ALA A 95 -9.95 8.50 8.44
N LYS A 96 -9.33 9.25 9.36
CA LYS A 96 -9.34 8.92 10.80
C LYS A 96 -10.74 8.98 11.40
N ALA A 97 -11.57 9.96 11.01
CA ALA A 97 -12.95 10.03 11.47
C ALA A 97 -13.74 8.78 11.05
N ALA A 98 -13.63 8.39 9.78
CA ALA A 98 -14.25 7.16 9.26
C ALA A 98 -13.70 5.90 9.96
N ALA A 99 -12.40 5.83 10.20
CA ALA A 99 -11.75 4.71 10.88
C ALA A 99 -12.21 4.58 12.33
N ARG A 100 -12.36 5.69 13.05
CA ARG A 100 -12.95 5.69 14.41
C ARG A 100 -14.41 5.25 14.40
N ALA A 101 -15.21 5.75 13.45
CA ALA A 101 -16.62 5.41 13.35
C ALA A 101 -16.86 3.93 13.02
N THR A 102 -15.95 3.31 12.26
CA THR A 102 -16.09 1.91 11.79
C THR A 102 -15.23 0.91 12.58
N GLY A 103 -14.30 1.38 13.40
CA GLY A 103 -13.32 0.54 14.08
C GLY A 103 -12.26 -0.08 13.16
N LYS A 104 -12.24 0.28 11.87
CA LYS A 104 -11.31 -0.27 10.87
C LYS A 104 -9.94 0.42 10.95
N PRO A 105 -8.81 -0.28 10.71
CA PRO A 105 -7.53 0.36 10.45
C PRO A 105 -7.55 1.20 9.17
N ILE A 106 -6.59 2.11 9.05
CA ILE A 106 -6.38 2.93 7.86
C ILE A 106 -5.22 2.34 7.06
N LEU A 107 -5.43 2.07 5.76
CA LEU A 107 -4.34 1.84 4.82
C LEU A 107 -4.01 3.16 4.12
N SER A 108 -2.92 3.81 4.52
CA SER A 108 -2.50 5.11 4.00
C SER A 108 -1.34 4.98 3.01
N LEU A 109 -1.60 5.19 1.73
CA LEU A 109 -0.57 5.27 0.69
C LEU A 109 0.11 6.64 0.66
N ARG A 110 1.45 6.66 0.79
CA ARG A 110 2.27 7.81 0.43
C ARG A 110 2.97 7.53 -0.88
N LEU A 111 2.85 8.45 -1.84
CA LEU A 111 3.36 8.27 -3.19
C LEU A 111 3.89 9.58 -3.79
N MET A 112 4.71 9.45 -4.84
CA MET A 112 5.03 10.55 -5.74
C MET A 112 3.97 10.64 -6.85
N GLY A 113 3.56 11.86 -7.20
CA GLY A 113 2.41 12.09 -8.08
C GLY A 113 1.09 11.91 -7.32
N ARG A 114 -0.01 11.68 -8.04
CA ARG A 114 -1.34 11.54 -7.46
C ARG A 114 -1.97 10.21 -7.86
N LEU A 115 -2.72 9.57 -6.96
CA LEU A 115 -3.29 8.24 -7.22
C LEU A 115 -4.45 8.29 -8.22
N ASP A 116 -5.08 9.46 -8.35
CA ASP A 116 -6.16 9.81 -9.28
C ASP A 116 -5.67 10.32 -10.65
N GLU A 117 -4.36 10.18 -10.94
CA GLU A 117 -3.80 10.44 -12.26
C GLU A 117 -3.25 9.15 -12.88
N GLU A 118 -3.32 9.08 -14.21
CA GLU A 118 -2.72 7.99 -14.98
C GLU A 118 -1.23 7.88 -14.68
N PHE A 119 -0.47 8.97 -14.86
CA PHE A 119 0.99 9.01 -14.67
C PHE A 119 1.41 9.29 -13.22
N SER A 120 0.94 8.45 -12.29
CA SER A 120 1.46 8.36 -10.93
C SER A 120 2.76 7.53 -10.89
N CYS A 121 3.48 7.51 -9.76
CA CYS A 121 4.74 6.74 -9.67
C CYS A 121 4.54 5.25 -10.04
N ALA A 122 5.58 4.62 -10.61
CA ALA A 122 5.50 3.27 -11.16
C ALA A 122 4.88 2.24 -10.19
N ASN A 123 5.29 2.28 -8.91
CA ASN A 123 4.74 1.40 -7.88
C ASN A 123 3.23 1.61 -7.67
N SER A 124 2.75 2.85 -7.63
CA SER A 124 1.32 3.11 -7.48
C SER A 124 0.48 2.64 -8.67
N ARG A 125 1.02 2.74 -9.89
CA ARG A 125 0.39 2.17 -11.10
C ARG A 125 0.34 0.65 -11.01
N PHE A 126 1.44 0.02 -10.62
CA PHE A 126 1.48 -1.42 -10.35
C PHE A 126 0.44 -1.84 -9.30
N PHE A 127 0.28 -1.08 -8.21
CA PHE A 127 -0.71 -1.40 -7.18
C PHE A 127 -2.14 -1.34 -7.72
N ARG A 128 -2.49 -0.33 -8.54
CA ARG A 128 -3.81 -0.25 -9.17
C ARG A 128 -4.10 -1.48 -10.02
N THR A 129 -3.16 -1.86 -10.89
CA THR A 129 -3.32 -2.98 -11.81
C THR A 129 -3.30 -4.33 -11.11
N VAL A 130 -2.41 -4.54 -10.13
CA VAL A 130 -2.09 -5.86 -9.59
C VAL A 130 -2.75 -6.13 -8.24
N PHE A 131 -2.84 -5.15 -7.36
CA PHE A 131 -3.39 -5.35 -6.02
C PHE A 131 -4.84 -4.91 -5.92
N TYR A 132 -5.14 -3.69 -6.33
CA TYR A 132 -6.46 -3.10 -6.11
C TYR A 132 -7.52 -3.73 -7.01
N ASN A 133 -7.13 -4.27 -8.16
CA ASN A 133 -8.01 -5.03 -9.04
C ASN A 133 -8.01 -6.55 -8.74
N ASN A 134 -7.14 -7.03 -7.84
CA ASN A 134 -7.18 -8.43 -7.41
C ASN A 134 -8.38 -8.65 -6.49
N ARG A 135 -9.27 -9.58 -6.85
CA ARG A 135 -10.54 -9.82 -6.13
C ARG A 135 -10.39 -9.96 -4.62
N GLU A 136 -9.50 -10.81 -4.16
CA GLU A 136 -9.37 -11.11 -2.72
C GLU A 136 -8.77 -9.94 -1.95
N ILE A 137 -7.80 -9.25 -2.53
CA ILE A 137 -7.22 -8.04 -1.93
C ILE A 137 -8.27 -6.93 -1.92
N ASN A 138 -9.00 -6.76 -3.01
CA ASN A 138 -10.03 -5.75 -3.16
C ASN A 138 -11.16 -5.90 -2.13
N GLU A 139 -11.70 -7.13 -1.98
CA GLU A 139 -12.68 -7.47 -0.95
C GLU A 139 -12.13 -7.16 0.45
N LEU A 140 -10.89 -7.59 0.75
CA LEU A 140 -10.23 -7.29 2.02
C LEU A 140 -10.11 -5.78 2.28
N LEU A 141 -9.71 -4.99 1.28
CA LEU A 141 -9.55 -3.55 1.39
C LEU A 141 -10.91 -2.84 1.62
N ARG A 142 -11.95 -3.22 0.88
CA ARG A 142 -13.30 -2.65 1.01
C ARG A 142 -13.90 -2.95 2.39
N ASP A 143 -13.76 -4.19 2.85
CA ASP A 143 -14.49 -4.66 4.01
C ASP A 143 -13.75 -4.37 5.32
N HIS A 144 -12.42 -4.32 5.31
CA HIS A 144 -11.61 -4.26 6.53
C HIS A 144 -10.78 -2.99 6.70
N TYR A 145 -10.68 -2.13 5.68
CA TYR A 145 -9.84 -0.93 5.75
C TYR A 145 -10.60 0.35 5.41
N VAL A 146 -10.12 1.45 6.00
CA VAL A 146 -10.33 2.79 5.46
C VAL A 146 -9.13 3.15 4.60
N LEU A 147 -9.35 3.50 3.34
CA LEU A 147 -8.27 3.76 2.40
C LEU A 147 -7.99 5.25 2.30
N HIS A 148 -6.72 5.62 2.38
CA HIS A 148 -6.28 7.01 2.27
C HIS A 148 -5.04 7.10 1.41
N TRP A 149 -4.86 8.17 0.64
CA TRP A 149 -3.58 8.46 0.03
C TRP A 149 -3.22 9.94 0.15
N ARG A 150 -1.91 10.21 0.10
CA ARG A 150 -1.38 11.57 0.01
C ARG A 150 -0.14 11.62 -0.86
N SER A 151 -0.15 12.55 -1.81
CA SER A 151 1.04 12.92 -2.58
C SER A 151 2.10 13.52 -1.65
N VAL A 152 3.33 13.04 -1.75
CA VAL A 152 4.49 13.60 -1.02
C VAL A 152 5.14 14.71 -1.83
N ARG A 153 5.14 14.58 -3.16
CA ARG A 153 5.62 15.56 -4.13
C ARG A 153 5.17 15.16 -5.54
N PRO A 154 5.23 16.08 -6.54
CA PRO A 154 5.04 15.72 -7.94
C PRO A 154 5.98 14.59 -8.38
N VAL A 155 5.52 13.76 -9.32
CA VAL A 155 6.34 12.71 -9.95
C VAL A 155 7.06 13.29 -11.17
N PRO A 156 8.37 13.00 -11.38
CA PRO A 156 9.07 13.43 -12.58
C PRO A 156 8.51 12.69 -13.80
N LYS A 157 8.10 13.46 -14.81
CA LYS A 157 7.57 12.97 -16.08
C LYS A 157 8.52 13.36 -17.22
N VAL A 158 8.67 12.48 -18.19
CA VAL A 158 9.35 12.74 -19.46
C VAL A 158 8.31 12.65 -20.56
N THR A 159 8.35 13.63 -21.46
CA THR A 159 7.58 13.63 -22.69
C THR A 159 8.53 13.55 -23.87
N ILE A 160 8.33 12.57 -24.74
CA ILE A 160 9.01 12.46 -26.03
C ILE A 160 8.00 12.91 -27.09
N ASP A 161 8.34 13.95 -27.84
CA ASP A 161 7.60 14.38 -29.02
C ASP A 161 8.29 13.80 -30.26
N PHE A 162 7.55 13.06 -31.09
CA PHE A 162 8.12 12.39 -32.26
C PHE A 162 8.20 13.30 -33.49
N GLY A 163 7.71 14.54 -33.41
CA GLY A 163 7.74 15.52 -34.49
C GLY A 163 6.64 15.36 -35.54
N ASP A 164 5.83 14.30 -35.46
CA ASP A 164 4.67 14.02 -36.31
C ASP A 164 3.32 14.36 -35.61
N GLY A 165 3.39 14.99 -34.44
CA GLY A 165 2.24 15.30 -33.58
C GLY A 165 1.93 14.23 -32.53
N SER A 166 2.57 13.06 -32.59
CA SER A 166 2.47 12.04 -31.54
C SER A 166 3.42 12.32 -30.37
N ARG A 167 2.99 11.98 -29.16
CA ARG A 167 3.75 12.18 -27.92
C ARG A 167 3.68 10.96 -27.01
N LEU A 168 4.81 10.63 -26.38
CA LEU A 168 4.91 9.63 -25.33
C LEU A 168 5.22 10.31 -24.00
N GLU A 169 4.28 10.26 -23.06
CA GLU A 169 4.50 10.71 -21.68
C GLU A 169 4.70 9.52 -20.74
N ARG A 170 5.74 9.54 -19.91
CA ARG A 170 6.06 8.49 -18.93
C ARG A 170 6.64 9.06 -17.64
N THR A 171 6.41 8.36 -16.53
CA THR A 171 7.10 8.65 -15.25
C THR A 171 8.49 8.04 -15.25
N LEU A 172 9.51 8.78 -14.81
CA LEU A 172 10.89 8.27 -14.75
C LEU A 172 11.15 7.39 -13.53
N THR A 173 10.86 7.91 -12.34
CA THR A 173 11.11 7.25 -11.07
C THR A 173 10.06 7.63 -10.06
N GLY A 174 9.90 6.81 -9.03
CA GLY A 174 9.14 7.16 -7.86
C GLY A 174 8.87 5.93 -7.02
N ASN A 175 8.91 6.13 -5.72
CA ASN A 175 8.59 5.10 -4.75
C ASN A 175 7.23 5.41 -4.09
N SER A 176 6.73 4.44 -3.36
CA SER A 176 5.54 4.55 -2.56
C SER A 176 5.58 3.56 -1.42
N ILE A 177 4.85 3.87 -0.37
CA ILE A 177 4.75 3.04 0.83
C ILE A 177 3.31 3.09 1.33
N HIS A 178 2.78 1.94 1.73
CA HIS A 178 1.55 1.92 2.51
C HIS A 178 1.91 1.90 3.99
N TYR A 179 1.30 2.80 4.74
CA TYR A 179 1.29 2.73 6.20
C TYR A 179 -0.04 2.17 6.65
N VAL A 180 -0.01 1.07 7.39
CA VAL A 180 -1.18 0.63 8.14
C VAL A 180 -1.19 1.37 9.45
N LEU A 181 -2.25 2.14 9.69
CA LEU A 181 -2.48 2.88 10.92
C LEU A 181 -3.66 2.26 11.66
N ASP A 182 -3.67 2.33 12.99
CA ASP A 182 -4.86 2.01 13.76
C ASP A 182 -5.95 3.09 13.57
N SER A 183 -7.12 2.89 14.18
CA SER A 183 -8.24 3.84 14.07
C SER A 183 -7.95 5.21 14.70
N ARG A 184 -6.91 5.34 15.53
CA ARG A 184 -6.42 6.62 16.07
C ARG A 184 -5.36 7.27 15.19
N GLY A 185 -4.87 6.57 14.17
CA GLY A 185 -3.83 7.05 13.27
C GLY A 185 -2.40 6.73 13.74
N ARG A 186 -2.22 5.81 14.69
CA ARG A 186 -0.89 5.36 15.15
C ARG A 186 -0.34 4.26 14.23
N LEU A 187 0.94 4.28 13.92
CA LEU A 187 1.57 3.39 12.94
C LEU A 187 1.66 1.94 13.42
N LEU A 188 0.94 1.02 12.77
CA LEU A 188 1.01 -0.42 13.06
C LEU A 188 2.07 -1.14 12.24
N GLN A 189 2.14 -0.83 10.94
CA GLN A 189 3.01 -1.55 10.03
C GLN A 189 3.31 -0.71 8.78
N PRO A 190 4.59 -0.47 8.44
CA PRO A 190 4.98 -0.04 7.11
C PRO A 190 4.97 -1.24 6.15
N LEU A 191 4.40 -1.07 4.96
CA LEU A 191 4.43 -2.02 3.85
C LEU A 191 5.19 -1.37 2.69
N PRO A 192 6.52 -1.58 2.60
CA PRO A 192 7.34 -0.95 1.57
C PRO A 192 7.18 -1.65 0.21
N GLY A 193 6.89 -0.86 -0.84
CA GLY A 193 7.18 -1.24 -2.22
C GLY A 193 6.46 -2.48 -2.80
N LEU A 194 7.19 -3.19 -3.66
CA LEU A 194 6.70 -4.27 -4.53
C LEU A 194 6.60 -5.60 -3.75
N TYR A 195 5.37 -5.93 -3.35
CA TYR A 195 5.00 -7.25 -2.87
C TYR A 195 4.48 -8.13 -4.02
N GLY A 196 4.52 -9.45 -3.85
CA GLY A 196 3.59 -10.33 -4.56
C GLY A 196 2.17 -10.20 -3.98
N PRO A 197 1.09 -10.46 -4.75
CA PRO A 197 -0.29 -10.34 -4.26
C PRO A 197 -0.57 -11.11 -2.96
N GLU A 198 -0.10 -12.36 -2.86
CA GLU A 198 -0.31 -13.20 -1.69
C GLU A 198 0.37 -12.62 -0.44
N SER A 199 1.65 -12.24 -0.56
CA SER A 199 2.40 -11.63 0.54
C SER A 199 1.80 -10.29 0.97
N PHE A 200 1.28 -9.50 0.04
CA PHE A 200 0.57 -8.26 0.35
C PHE A 200 -0.72 -8.54 1.14
N ARG A 201 -1.54 -9.50 0.67
CA ARG A 201 -2.77 -9.93 1.34
C ARG A 201 -2.49 -10.44 2.76
N ASP A 202 -1.45 -11.23 2.94
CA ASP A 202 -1.10 -11.79 4.24
C ASP A 202 -0.58 -10.70 5.19
N ALA A 203 0.20 -9.75 4.68
CA ALA A 203 0.62 -8.58 5.45
C ALA A 203 -0.56 -7.71 5.88
N LEU A 204 -1.59 -7.53 5.03
CA LEU A 204 -2.84 -6.87 5.42
C LEU A 204 -3.55 -7.64 6.55
N LYS A 205 -3.78 -8.95 6.38
CA LYS A 205 -4.43 -9.77 7.43
C LYS A 205 -3.71 -9.69 8.78
N ASP A 206 -2.38 -9.69 8.77
CA ASP A 206 -1.59 -9.57 9.98
C ASP A 206 -1.64 -8.17 10.59
N ALA A 207 -1.68 -7.12 9.77
CA ALA A 207 -1.84 -5.76 10.24
C ALA A 207 -3.25 -5.49 10.81
N GLU A 208 -4.28 -6.14 10.26
CA GLU A 208 -5.65 -6.09 10.78
C GLU A 208 -5.73 -6.76 12.18
N LYS A 209 -5.11 -7.93 12.37
CA LYS A 209 -4.96 -8.56 13.70
C LYS A 209 -4.23 -7.64 14.68
N ALA A 210 -3.14 -7.02 14.21
CA ALA A 210 -2.37 -6.06 15.00
C ALA A 210 -3.22 -4.85 15.43
N SER A 211 -4.06 -4.33 14.55
CA SER A 211 -5.00 -3.24 14.86
C SER A 211 -5.98 -3.62 15.98
N ARG A 212 -6.58 -4.81 15.90
CA ARG A 212 -7.49 -5.32 16.95
C ARG A 212 -6.81 -5.43 18.31
N ALA A 213 -5.54 -5.86 18.35
CA ALA A 213 -4.77 -5.93 19.59
C ALA A 213 -4.49 -4.52 20.15
N ALA A 214 -4.02 -3.61 19.28
CA ALA A 214 -3.67 -2.24 19.64
C ALA A 214 -4.86 -1.39 20.13
N ALA A 215 -6.08 -1.73 19.71
CA ALA A 215 -7.30 -0.99 20.07
C ALA A 215 -7.58 -0.96 21.59
N ARG A 216 -7.07 -1.93 22.34
CA ARG A 216 -7.27 -2.06 23.81
C ARG A 216 -6.13 -1.49 24.64
N MET A 217 -5.12 -0.93 23.99
CA MET A 217 -3.90 -0.45 24.64
C MET A 217 -3.96 1.07 24.82
N ASP A 218 -3.58 1.53 26.01
CA ASP A 218 -3.15 2.91 26.21
C ASP A 218 -1.86 3.19 25.40
N ASP A 219 -1.40 4.44 25.40
CA ASP A 219 -0.29 4.85 24.52
C ASP A 219 1.06 4.29 24.97
N GLU A 220 1.26 4.13 26.29
CA GLU A 220 2.48 3.53 26.85
C GLU A 220 2.58 2.04 26.46
N LYS A 221 1.53 1.25 26.72
CA LYS A 221 1.50 -0.16 26.35
C LYS A 221 1.61 -0.37 24.85
N TYR A 222 0.95 0.49 24.06
CA TYR A 222 1.06 0.44 22.62
C TYR A 222 2.49 0.68 22.15
N SER A 223 3.16 1.69 22.70
CA SER A 223 4.55 1.99 22.34
C SER A 223 5.48 0.83 22.66
N SER A 224 5.37 0.23 23.84
CA SER A 224 6.21 -0.94 24.19
C SER A 224 5.87 -2.15 23.30
N TRP A 225 4.60 -2.40 23.05
CA TRP A 225 4.15 -3.54 22.25
C TRP A 225 4.58 -3.43 20.78
N VAL A 226 4.48 -2.24 20.17
CA VAL A 226 4.83 -2.06 18.76
C VAL A 226 6.35 -2.18 18.56
N THR A 227 7.16 -1.68 19.50
CA THR A 227 8.62 -1.87 19.49
C THR A 227 8.99 -3.35 19.55
N ALA A 228 8.46 -4.08 20.54
CA ALA A 228 8.73 -5.51 20.70
C ALA A 228 8.27 -6.31 19.46
N ARG A 229 7.15 -5.93 18.85
CA ARG A 229 6.67 -6.54 17.61
C ARG A 229 7.67 -6.36 16.46
N PHE A 230 8.18 -5.15 16.26
CA PHE A 230 9.13 -4.86 15.19
C PHE A 230 10.51 -5.50 15.43
N GLU A 231 10.99 -5.51 16.67
CA GLU A 231 12.22 -6.24 17.03
C GLU A 231 12.09 -7.73 16.71
N GLY A 232 10.96 -8.34 17.06
CA GLY A 232 10.68 -9.74 16.70
C GLY A 232 10.56 -9.97 15.19
N GLN A 233 10.02 -9.02 14.42
CA GLN A 233 10.00 -9.10 12.96
C GLN A 233 11.41 -9.01 12.36
N LEU A 234 12.23 -8.08 12.85
CA LEU A 234 13.60 -7.89 12.42
C LEU A 234 14.45 -9.14 12.70
N SER A 235 14.32 -9.73 13.89
CA SER A 235 15.01 -10.98 14.24
C SER A 235 14.62 -12.11 13.29
N ARG A 236 13.32 -12.33 13.05
CA ARG A 236 12.87 -13.38 12.12
C ARG A 236 13.35 -13.16 10.69
N ALA A 237 13.39 -11.91 10.24
CA ALA A 237 13.90 -11.56 8.91
C ALA A 237 15.41 -11.83 8.80
N ALA A 238 16.19 -11.48 9.84
CA ALA A 238 17.61 -11.79 9.91
C ALA A 238 17.86 -13.31 9.89
N ASP A 239 17.10 -14.07 10.67
CA ASP A 239 17.22 -15.53 10.68
C ASP A 239 16.86 -16.16 9.31
N SER A 240 15.85 -15.59 8.62
CA SER A 240 15.50 -16.04 7.28
C SER A 240 16.61 -15.77 6.28
N LEU A 241 17.18 -14.56 6.32
CA LEU A 241 18.27 -14.18 5.43
C LEU A 241 19.49 -15.09 5.62
N LEU A 242 19.84 -15.41 6.87
CA LEU A 242 20.94 -16.32 7.17
C LEU A 242 20.69 -17.73 6.61
N ARG A 243 19.48 -18.27 6.80
CA ARG A 243 19.11 -19.57 6.20
C ARG A 243 19.18 -19.56 4.68
N ASP A 244 18.70 -18.49 4.05
CA ASP A 244 18.72 -18.35 2.60
C ASP A 244 20.17 -18.25 2.08
N GLN A 245 21.04 -17.54 2.80
CA GLN A 245 22.48 -17.47 2.48
C GLN A 245 23.16 -18.83 2.63
N GLU A 246 22.86 -19.59 3.70
CA GLU A 246 23.38 -20.94 3.90
C GLU A 246 22.90 -21.90 2.79
N ALA A 247 21.64 -21.80 2.37
CA ALA A 247 21.08 -22.63 1.30
C ALA A 247 21.70 -22.33 -0.09
N LEU A 248 22.20 -21.12 -0.29
CA LEU A 248 22.91 -20.70 -1.50
C LEU A 248 24.42 -20.98 -1.44
N ALA A 249 24.95 -21.37 -0.27
CA ALA A 249 26.37 -21.67 -0.16
C ALA A 249 26.73 -22.84 -1.10
N PRO A 250 27.81 -22.74 -1.89
CA PRO A 250 28.22 -23.83 -2.75
C PRO A 250 28.48 -25.07 -1.91
N ALA A 251 28.06 -26.23 -2.42
CA ALA A 251 28.39 -27.50 -1.78
C ALA A 251 29.92 -27.57 -1.54
N PRO A 252 30.38 -28.14 -0.41
CA PRO A 252 31.80 -28.34 -0.19
C PRO A 252 32.38 -29.03 -1.43
N PRO A 253 33.55 -28.59 -1.93
CA PRO A 253 34.18 -29.28 -3.04
C PRO A 253 34.28 -30.76 -2.68
N ALA A 254 33.93 -31.63 -3.63
CA ALA A 254 34.11 -33.06 -3.44
C ALA A 254 35.54 -33.31 -2.95
N PRO A 255 35.75 -34.20 -1.98
CA PRO A 255 37.10 -34.54 -1.56
C PRO A 255 37.91 -34.89 -2.81
N PRO A 256 39.15 -34.39 -2.92
CA PRO A 256 39.97 -34.66 -4.09
C PRO A 256 39.97 -36.17 -4.32
N ALA A 257 39.70 -36.58 -5.56
CA ALA A 257 39.81 -37.99 -5.93
C ALA A 257 41.15 -38.51 -5.42
N PRO A 258 41.20 -39.72 -4.81
CA PRO A 258 42.46 -40.26 -4.32
C PRO A 258 43.47 -40.17 -5.45
N ALA A 259 44.60 -39.53 -5.16
CA ALA A 259 45.65 -39.34 -6.14
C ALA A 259 45.92 -40.71 -6.79
N PRO A 260 45.96 -40.80 -8.13
CA PRO A 260 46.40 -42.03 -8.77
C PRO A 260 47.73 -42.44 -8.14
N PRO A 261 47.95 -43.74 -7.88
CA PRO A 261 49.20 -44.20 -7.30
C PRO A 261 50.36 -43.60 -8.07
N ALA A 262 51.28 -42.94 -7.35
CA ALA A 262 52.38 -42.23 -7.96
C ALA A 262 53.07 -43.18 -8.96
N PRO A 263 53.17 -42.83 -10.26
CA PRO A 263 54.02 -43.59 -11.16
C PRO A 263 55.43 -43.58 -10.57
N ALA A 264 56.10 -44.73 -10.60
CA ALA A 264 57.47 -44.86 -10.14
C ALA A 264 58.31 -43.76 -10.82
N HIS A 265 58.88 -42.88 -10.01
CA HIS A 265 59.71 -41.78 -10.49
C HIS A 265 60.91 -42.34 -11.24
N GLU A 266 60.96 -42.14 -12.56
CA GLU A 266 62.24 -41.91 -13.23
C GLU A 266 62.65 -40.45 -12.98
N PRO A 267 63.93 -40.17 -12.70
CA PRO A 267 64.40 -38.84 -12.37
C PRO A 267 64.37 -37.95 -13.62
N VAL A 268 63.42 -37.02 -13.68
CA VAL A 268 63.41 -35.96 -14.70
C VAL A 268 64.14 -34.74 -14.16
N ALA A 269 65.14 -34.29 -14.92
CA ALA A 269 65.97 -33.14 -14.63
C ALA A 269 65.14 -31.85 -14.51
N ALA A 270 65.50 -31.02 -13.53
CA ALA A 270 64.94 -29.71 -13.33
C ALA A 270 65.26 -28.79 -14.51
N THR A 271 64.24 -28.27 -15.19
CA THR A 271 64.32 -27.02 -15.96
C THR A 271 62.92 -26.46 -16.17
N ASP A 272 62.81 -25.15 -15.99
CA ASP A 272 61.71 -24.23 -16.30
C ASP A 272 60.41 -24.31 -15.48
N LEU A 273 60.47 -23.69 -14.29
CA LEU A 273 59.31 -23.07 -13.65
C LEU A 273 59.20 -21.61 -14.13
N LEU A 274 58.13 -21.30 -14.86
CA LEU A 274 57.68 -19.91 -15.04
C LEU A 274 56.82 -19.49 -13.83
N PRO A 275 57.02 -18.28 -13.27
CA PRO A 275 56.18 -17.78 -12.19
C PRO A 275 54.80 -17.37 -12.71
N VAL A 276 53.74 -17.86 -12.06
CA VAL A 276 52.39 -17.30 -12.21
C VAL A 276 52.35 -16.04 -11.34
N GLU A 277 52.26 -14.88 -11.99
CA GLU A 277 52.28 -13.57 -11.36
C GLU A 277 51.10 -13.34 -10.42
N ALA A 278 51.40 -12.71 -9.28
CA ALA A 278 50.48 -12.26 -8.23
C ALA A 278 49.58 -11.07 -8.66
N ALA A 279 49.35 -10.86 -9.95
CA ALA A 279 48.77 -9.63 -10.49
C ALA A 279 47.23 -9.59 -10.52
N GLN A 280 46.54 -10.66 -10.12
CA GLN A 280 45.06 -10.73 -10.21
C GLN A 280 44.31 -10.44 -8.90
N LEU A 281 45.00 -10.08 -7.81
CA LEU A 281 44.36 -9.76 -6.53
C LEU A 281 44.23 -8.25 -6.26
N GLU A 282 44.94 -7.38 -6.98
CA GLU A 282 44.91 -5.92 -6.74
C GLU A 282 43.73 -5.19 -7.44
N GLU A 283 42.99 -5.84 -8.34
CA GLU A 283 41.92 -5.16 -9.10
C GLU A 283 40.54 -5.21 -8.44
N LEU A 284 40.36 -6.04 -7.40
CA LEU A 284 39.10 -6.13 -6.64
C LEU A 284 38.98 -5.09 -5.51
N GLU A 285 40.05 -4.36 -5.21
CA GLU A 285 40.09 -3.35 -4.15
C GLU A 285 39.60 -1.96 -4.59
N LYS A 286 39.19 -1.79 -5.86
CA LYS A 286 38.76 -0.51 -6.44
C LYS A 286 37.26 -0.38 -6.68
N ILE A 287 36.43 -1.16 -5.97
CA ILE A 287 34.98 -0.97 -6.02
C ILE A 287 34.59 0.13 -5.02
N PRO A 288 34.02 1.28 -5.46
CA PRO A 288 33.56 2.32 -4.54
C PRO A 288 32.49 1.77 -3.59
N THR A 289 32.66 2.00 -2.30
CA THR A 289 31.68 1.57 -1.29
C THR A 289 30.62 2.66 -1.09
N ALA A 290 29.42 2.25 -0.65
CA ALA A 290 28.21 3.10 -0.51
C ALA A 290 28.30 4.26 0.52
N ARG A 291 29.50 4.69 0.90
CA ARG A 291 29.78 5.79 1.82
C ARG A 291 30.45 6.99 1.18
N ASP A 292 30.71 6.97 -0.12
CA ASP A 292 31.19 8.18 -0.80
C ASP A 292 30.05 9.20 -0.97
N PRO A 293 30.20 10.43 -0.44
CA PRO A 293 29.20 11.48 -0.56
C PRO A 293 29.12 12.00 -1.99
N TRP A 294 27.89 12.27 -2.45
CA TRP A 294 27.60 13.02 -3.67
C TRP A 294 28.05 14.47 -3.58
#